data_AF-A0A0B6YDY5-F1
#
_entry.id   AF-A0A0B6YDY5-F1
#
_cell.length_a   1.000
_cell.length_b   1.000
_cell.length_c   1.000
_cell.angle_alpha   90.00
_cell.angle_beta   90.00
_cell.angle_gamma   90.00
#
_symmetry.space_group_name_H-M   'P 1'
#
loop_
_entity.id
_entity.type
_entity.pdbx_description
1 polymer ?
#
loop_
_entity_poly.entity_id
_entity_poly.type
_entity_poly.pdbx_seq_one_letter_code
_entity_poly.pdbx_strand_id
1 'polypeptide(L)'
;YTPRDIGAHTIKASLAGMPIKGSPFHVRTFDPSQIRITRVKQGIVGVPCKFSVDASEAGDGTLEISVSHNGQNIPNSALIVGKNRYECSFIGQQEGTYKVAVTYNDVYVQGSPFNVNIVDVGGIRLTGNNWNLVACNKKAGFSLASPH
;
A
#
# COMPACT_ATOMS: atom_id res chain seq x y z
N TYR A 1 9.88 -27.21 16.11
CA TYR A 1 8.90 -27.37 15.01
C TYR A 1 8.89 -26.07 14.23
N THR A 2 9.11 -26.12 12.91
CA THR A 2 9.01 -24.96 12.02
C THR A 2 7.85 -25.23 11.07
N PRO A 3 6.66 -24.63 11.29
CA PRO A 3 5.52 -24.85 10.41
C PRO A 3 5.84 -24.36 9.00
N ARG A 4 5.45 -25.15 7.98
CA ARG A 4 5.64 -24.83 6.56
C ARG A 4 4.37 -24.35 5.87
N ASP A 5 3.22 -24.62 6.48
CA ASP A 5 1.91 -24.28 5.94
C ASP A 5 1.27 -23.17 6.76
N ILE A 6 0.65 -22.21 6.07
CA ILE A 6 -0.15 -21.13 6.67
C ILE A 6 -1.44 -21.73 7.27
N GLY A 7 -1.83 -21.25 8.45
CA GLY A 7 -3.06 -21.67 9.12
C GLY A 7 -2.85 -22.18 10.54
N ALA A 8 -3.86 -22.91 11.04
CA ALA A 8 -3.91 -23.40 12.41
C ALA A 8 -3.24 -24.78 12.56
N HIS A 9 -2.37 -24.89 13.56
CA HIS A 9 -1.63 -26.09 13.92
C HIS A 9 -1.94 -26.48 15.37
N THR A 10 -2.14 -27.77 15.61
CA THR A 10 -2.38 -28.32 16.97
C THR A 10 -1.19 -29.15 17.40
N ILE A 11 -0.50 -28.71 18.46
CA ILE A 11 0.66 -29.40 19.01
C ILE A 11 0.25 -30.15 20.28
N LYS A 12 0.32 -31.48 20.21
CA LYS A 12 0.12 -32.37 21.37
C LYS A 12 1.47 -32.70 21.99
N ALA A 13 1.59 -32.54 23.31
CA ALA A 13 2.80 -32.83 24.05
C ALA A 13 2.43 -33.70 25.27
N SER A 14 3.20 -34.76 25.48
CA SER A 14 2.97 -35.71 26.57
C SER A 14 4.31 -36.15 27.18
N LEU A 15 4.29 -36.45 28.48
CA LEU A 15 5.40 -37.03 29.22
C LEU A 15 4.94 -38.40 29.76
N ALA A 16 5.68 -39.46 29.44
CA ALA A 16 5.31 -40.84 29.79
C ALA A 16 3.86 -41.24 29.38
N GLY A 17 3.39 -40.73 28.24
CA GLY A 17 2.02 -40.98 27.74
C GLY A 17 0.94 -40.10 28.37
N MET A 18 1.26 -39.30 29.38
CA MET A 18 0.32 -38.34 29.99
C MET A 18 0.46 -36.96 29.33
N PRO A 19 -0.63 -36.33 28.85
CA PRO A 19 -0.58 -34.97 28.32
C PRO A 19 -0.02 -33.99 29.36
N ILE A 20 0.91 -33.13 28.94
CA ILE A 20 1.42 -32.08 29.83
C ILE A 20 0.36 -30.97 29.99
N LYS A 21 0.46 -30.21 31.08
CA LYS A 21 -0.42 -29.06 31.32
C LYS A 21 -0.38 -28.08 30.14
N GLY A 22 -1.55 -27.72 29.61
CA GLY A 22 -1.68 -26.82 28.46
C GLY A 22 -1.69 -27.52 27.09
N SER A 23 -1.52 -28.85 27.04
CA SER A 23 -1.72 -29.60 25.81
C SER A 23 -3.22 -29.88 25.57
N PRO A 24 -3.74 -29.71 24.33
CA PRO A 24 -3.02 -29.29 23.13
C PRO A 24 -2.78 -27.77 23.03
N PHE A 25 -1.63 -27.39 22.48
CA PHE A 25 -1.31 -26.01 22.14
C PHE A 25 -1.81 -25.71 20.72
N HIS A 26 -2.39 -24.52 20.53
CA HIS A 26 -2.88 -24.06 19.24
C HIS A 26 -1.98 -22.94 18.75
N VAL A 27 -1.42 -23.10 17.55
CA VAL A 27 -0.53 -22.12 16.92
C VAL A 27 -1.14 -21.71 15.60
N ARG A 28 -1.20 -20.41 15.32
CA ARG A 28 -1.56 -19.88 14.01
C ARG A 28 -0.33 -19.32 13.33
N THR A 29 -0.23 -19.52 12.04
CA THR A 29 0.95 -19.19 11.23
C THR A 29 0.54 -18.24 10.10
N PHE A 30 1.44 -17.32 9.75
CA PHE A 30 1.23 -16.30 8.73
C PHE A 30 2.50 -16.17 7.87
N ASP A 31 2.34 -15.69 6.64
CA ASP A 31 3.44 -15.45 5.71
C ASP A 31 3.30 -14.06 5.05
N PRO A 32 4.11 -13.06 5.47
CA PRO A 32 4.06 -11.72 4.90
C PRO A 32 4.55 -11.67 3.44
N SER A 33 5.22 -12.71 2.93
CA SER A 33 5.64 -12.78 1.53
C SER A 33 4.49 -13.06 0.56
N GLN A 34 3.36 -13.56 1.06
CA GLN A 34 2.14 -13.73 0.25
C GLN A 34 1.35 -12.41 0.07
N ILE A 35 1.77 -11.33 0.74
CA ILE A 35 1.08 -10.04 0.67
C ILE A 35 1.53 -9.27 -0.58
N ARG A 36 0.57 -8.83 -1.38
CA ARG A 36 0.82 -8.04 -2.60
C ARG A 36 0.35 -6.61 -2.42
N ILE A 37 1.20 -5.65 -2.84
CA ILE A 37 0.85 -4.22 -2.85
C ILE A 37 0.81 -3.71 -4.28
N THR A 38 -0.31 -3.09 -4.68
CA THR A 38 -0.37 -2.27 -5.90
C THR A 38 -0.01 -0.84 -5.54
N ARG A 39 1.17 -0.38 -5.96
CA ARG A 39 1.72 0.92 -5.55
C ARG A 39 1.36 2.03 -6.51
N VAL A 40 1.24 3.24 -5.97
CA VAL A 40 1.24 4.48 -6.74
C VAL A 40 2.63 5.10 -6.63
N LYS A 41 3.20 5.50 -7.77
CA LYS A 41 4.52 6.17 -7.79
C LYS A 41 4.40 7.69 -7.67
N GLN A 42 3.31 8.25 -8.21
CA GLN A 42 3.12 9.68 -8.30
C GLN A 42 1.66 10.05 -8.03
N GLY A 43 1.46 11.14 -7.31
CA GLY A 43 0.15 11.72 -7.02
C GLY A 43 0.16 13.23 -7.26
N ILE A 44 -1.01 13.84 -7.07
CA ILE A 44 -1.21 15.27 -7.28
C ILE A 44 -1.62 15.89 -5.94
N VAL A 45 -1.14 17.10 -5.66
CA VAL A 45 -1.54 17.86 -4.46
C VAL A 45 -3.06 17.93 -4.35
N GLY A 46 -3.59 17.60 -3.17
CA GLY A 46 -5.02 17.62 -2.87
C GLY A 46 -5.83 16.46 -3.45
N VAL A 47 -5.23 15.59 -4.28
CA VAL A 47 -5.91 14.44 -4.88
C VAL A 47 -5.60 13.16 -4.07
N PRO A 48 -6.62 12.34 -3.73
CA PRO A 48 -6.39 11.07 -3.06
C PRO A 48 -5.48 10.12 -3.85
N CYS A 49 -4.38 9.71 -3.23
CA CYS A 49 -3.49 8.68 -3.73
C CYS A 49 -3.97 7.33 -3.23
N LYS A 50 -4.34 6.43 -4.15
CA LYS A 50 -4.94 5.13 -3.82
C LYS A 50 -3.99 3.97 -4.11
N PHE A 51 -3.77 3.10 -3.15
CA PHE A 51 -3.02 1.86 -3.33
C PHE A 51 -3.81 0.68 -2.74
N SER A 52 -3.55 -0.53 -3.20
CA SER A 52 -4.23 -1.72 -2.67
C SER A 52 -3.26 -2.66 -1.99
N VAL A 53 -3.77 -3.36 -0.97
CA VAL A 53 -3.04 -4.40 -0.24
C VAL A 53 -3.89 -5.67 -0.24
N ASP A 54 -3.35 -6.74 -0.80
CA ASP A 54 -3.97 -8.08 -0.79
C ASP A 54 -3.19 -8.99 0.15
N ALA A 55 -3.80 -9.33 1.29
CA ALA A 55 -3.30 -10.26 2.29
C ALA A 55 -4.19 -11.50 2.42
N SER A 56 -5.01 -11.80 1.39
CA SER A 56 -5.94 -12.94 1.40
C SER A 56 -5.25 -14.30 1.60
N GLU A 57 -4.00 -14.43 1.13
CA GLU A 57 -3.18 -15.65 1.21
C GLU A 57 -2.13 -15.60 2.34
N ALA A 58 -2.10 -14.54 3.15
CA ALA A 58 -1.06 -14.34 4.17
C ALA A 58 -1.34 -15.05 5.50
N GLY A 59 -2.54 -15.58 5.69
CA GLY A 59 -3.00 -16.14 6.95
C GLY A 59 -3.66 -15.11 7.86
N ASP A 60 -3.64 -15.37 9.16
CA ASP A 60 -4.22 -14.49 10.16
C ASP A 60 -3.22 -13.42 10.61
N GLY A 61 -3.70 -12.19 10.75
CA GLY A 61 -2.87 -11.10 11.22
C GLY A 61 -3.49 -9.73 11.06
N THR A 62 -2.74 -8.74 11.54
CA THR A 62 -3.13 -7.34 11.55
C THR A 62 -2.29 -6.58 10.53
N LEU A 63 -2.96 -5.90 9.60
CA LEU A 63 -2.32 -4.96 8.67
C LEU A 63 -2.24 -3.58 9.31
N GLU A 64 -1.06 -2.97 9.28
CA GLU A 64 -0.85 -1.60 9.73
C GLU A 64 -0.22 -0.75 8.64
N ILE A 65 -0.68 0.50 8.52
CA ILE A 65 -0.27 1.43 7.46
C ILE A 65 0.09 2.76 8.09
N SER A 66 1.30 3.23 7.80
CA SER A 66 1.75 4.57 8.14
C SER A 66 2.20 5.30 6.89
N VAL A 67 1.79 6.56 6.78
CA VAL A 67 2.23 7.47 5.71
C VAL A 67 2.93 8.61 6.41
N SER A 68 4.12 8.98 5.93
CA SER A 68 4.89 10.08 6.51
C SER A 68 5.48 10.99 5.45
N HIS A 69 5.57 12.27 5.77
CA HIS A 69 6.21 13.29 4.94
C HIS A 69 6.97 14.24 5.86
N ASN A 70 8.25 14.49 5.57
CA ASN A 70 9.13 15.32 6.40
C ASN A 70 9.12 14.97 7.90
N GLY A 71 9.03 13.67 8.21
CA GLY A 71 8.99 13.16 9.59
C GLY A 71 7.62 13.31 10.29
N GLN A 72 6.62 13.86 9.63
CA GLN A 72 5.26 13.98 10.16
C GLN A 72 4.36 12.86 9.65
N ASN A 73 3.48 12.36 10.51
CA ASN A 73 2.48 11.36 10.12
C ASN A 73 1.35 12.01 9.31
N ILE A 74 1.01 11.39 8.18
CA ILE A 74 -0.05 11.84 7.28
C ILE A 74 -1.27 10.93 7.49
N PRO A 75 -2.45 11.51 7.72
CA PRO A 75 -3.69 10.75 7.82
C PRO A 75 -3.89 9.88 6.58
N ASN A 76 -4.23 8.62 6.82
CA ASN A 76 -4.55 7.66 5.79
C ASN A 76 -5.84 6.92 6.15
N SER A 77 -6.43 6.28 5.15
CA SER A 77 -7.63 5.47 5.29
C SER A 77 -7.39 4.10 4.67
N ALA A 78 -8.03 3.08 5.23
CA ALA A 78 -8.03 1.72 4.68
C ALA A 78 -9.47 1.21 4.68
N LEU A 79 -10.00 0.93 3.48
CA LEU A 79 -11.30 0.32 3.27
C LEU A 79 -11.13 -1.17 3.03
N ILE A 80 -11.88 -1.99 3.75
CA ILE A 80 -11.93 -3.44 3.50
C ILE A 80 -12.82 -3.69 2.28
N VAL A 81 -12.23 -4.21 1.22
CA VAL A 81 -12.92 -4.49 -0.06
C VAL A 81 -13.10 -5.99 -0.32
N GLY A 82 -12.57 -6.83 0.57
CA GLY A 82 -12.72 -8.28 0.54
C GLY A 82 -12.04 -8.94 1.73
N LYS A 83 -12.05 -10.28 1.78
CA LYS A 83 -11.39 -11.03 2.86
C LYS A 83 -9.88 -10.73 2.85
N ASN A 84 -9.41 -10.01 3.87
CA ASN A 84 -8.04 -9.50 4.00
C ASN A 84 -7.55 -8.74 2.75
N ARG A 85 -8.44 -8.01 2.08
CA ARG A 85 -8.13 -7.11 0.95
C ARG A 85 -8.53 -5.69 1.28
N TYR A 86 -7.62 -4.76 1.02
CA TYR A 86 -7.74 -3.37 1.45
C TYR A 86 -7.50 -2.43 0.28
N GLU A 87 -8.35 -1.42 0.15
CA GLU A 87 -8.10 -0.22 -0.66
C GLU A 87 -7.72 0.92 0.29
N CYS A 88 -6.50 1.41 0.14
CA CYS A 88 -5.90 2.37 1.04
C CYS A 88 -5.71 3.70 0.34
N SER A 89 -5.87 4.80 1.06
CA SER A 89 -5.62 6.12 0.48
C SER A 89 -5.11 7.14 1.48
N PHE A 90 -4.36 8.12 0.96
CA PHE A 90 -3.96 9.33 1.68
C PHE A 90 -4.04 10.52 0.72
N ILE A 91 -4.06 11.74 1.27
CA ILE A 91 -4.05 12.97 0.47
C ILE A 91 -2.76 13.73 0.81
N GLY A 92 -1.91 13.95 -0.21
CA GLY A 92 -0.75 14.82 -0.08
C GLY A 92 -1.18 16.29 -0.20
N GLN A 93 -1.04 17.06 0.88
CA GLN A 93 -1.41 18.48 0.91
C GLN A 93 -0.30 19.39 0.37
N GLN A 94 0.92 18.88 0.29
CA GLN A 94 2.10 19.57 -0.20
C GLN A 94 2.84 18.66 -1.18
N GLU A 95 3.52 19.27 -2.15
CA GLU A 95 4.41 18.53 -3.04
C GLU A 95 5.61 17.94 -2.29
N GLY A 96 6.18 16.89 -2.87
CA GLY A 96 7.36 16.21 -2.33
C GLY A 96 7.13 14.71 -2.14
N THR A 97 8.09 14.05 -1.49
CA THR A 97 8.09 12.60 -1.34
C THR A 97 7.42 12.16 -0.04
N TYR A 98 6.43 11.28 -0.16
CA TYR A 98 5.72 10.66 0.95
C TYR A 98 6.18 9.21 1.07
N LYS A 99 6.56 8.80 2.28
CA LYS A 99 6.96 7.44 2.59
C LYS A 99 5.76 6.67 3.12
N VAL A 100 5.37 5.61 2.43
CA VAL A 100 4.32 4.67 2.83
C VAL A 100 4.98 3.41 3.39
N ALA A 101 4.70 3.10 4.64
CA ALA A 101 5.10 1.87 5.30
C ALA A 101 3.86 1.02 5.61
N VAL A 102 3.99 -0.26 5.28
CA VAL A 102 2.97 -1.30 5.43
C VAL A 102 3.62 -2.48 6.15
N THR A 103 3.05 -2.86 7.28
CA THR A 103 3.48 -4.00 8.10
C THR A 103 2.31 -4.96 8.30
N TYR A 104 2.65 -6.24 8.49
CA TYR A 104 1.70 -7.29 8.83
C TYR A 104 2.25 -8.08 10.02
N ASN A 105 1.53 -8.04 11.14
CA ASN A 105 2.02 -8.53 12.44
C ASN A 105 3.43 -7.99 12.76
N ASP A 106 3.62 -6.67 12.65
CA ASP A 106 4.88 -5.94 12.89
C ASP A 106 6.04 -6.27 11.92
N VAL A 107 5.79 -7.07 10.86
CA VAL A 107 6.78 -7.39 9.83
C VAL A 107 6.51 -6.61 8.55
N TYR A 108 7.53 -5.97 7.99
CA TYR A 108 7.41 -5.31 6.68
C TYR A 108 7.06 -6.30 5.59
N VAL A 109 6.01 -5.99 4.82
CA VAL A 109 5.61 -6.77 3.67
C VAL A 109 6.50 -6.48 2.47
N GLN A 110 6.44 -7.31 1.42
CA GLN A 110 7.38 -7.20 0.31
C GLN A 110 7.31 -5.84 -0.42
N GLY A 111 8.45 -5.15 -0.41
CA GLY A 111 8.69 -3.83 -0.98
C GLY A 111 7.88 -2.70 -0.34
N SER A 112 7.53 -2.90 0.93
CA SER A 112 7.36 -1.85 1.92
C SER A 112 8.69 -1.61 2.65
N PRO A 113 9.01 -0.38 3.05
CA PRO A 113 8.33 0.87 2.70
C PRO A 113 8.57 1.26 1.24
N PHE A 114 7.72 2.12 0.69
CA PHE A 114 7.89 2.70 -0.64
C PHE A 114 7.56 4.19 -0.66
N ASN A 115 8.04 4.88 -1.69
CA ASN A 115 7.90 6.33 -1.85
C ASN A 115 6.83 6.66 -2.90
N VAL A 116 6.05 7.72 -2.62
CA VAL A 116 5.08 8.32 -3.53
C VAL A 116 5.42 9.79 -3.69
N ASN A 117 5.66 10.25 -4.92
CA ASN A 117 5.96 11.65 -5.20
C ASN A 117 4.67 12.42 -5.48
N ILE A 118 4.35 13.41 -4.66
CA ILE A 118 3.23 14.32 -4.88
C ILE A 118 3.76 15.54 -5.64
N VAL A 119 3.12 15.89 -6.74
CA VAL A 119 3.47 17.06 -7.55
C VAL A 119 2.33 18.07 -7.54
N ASP A 120 2.67 19.36 -7.52
CA ASP A 120 1.70 20.41 -7.80
C ASP A 120 1.55 20.61 -9.32
N VAL A 121 0.33 20.46 -9.81
CA VAL A 121 -0.02 20.68 -11.22
C VAL A 121 -0.80 21.97 -11.43
N GLY A 122 -1.15 22.71 -10.36
CA GLY A 122 -1.91 23.95 -10.44
C GLY A 122 -1.21 25.05 -11.24
N GLY A 123 0.11 24.94 -11.37
CA GLY A 123 0.90 25.81 -12.22
C GLY A 123 1.11 25.33 -13.66
N ILE A 124 0.72 24.09 -14.00
CA ILE A 124 0.88 23.57 -15.36
C ILE A 124 -0.09 24.30 -16.27
N ARG A 125 0.46 25.23 -17.07
CA ARG A 125 -0.29 25.94 -18.10
C ARG A 125 -0.09 25.24 -19.43
N LEU A 126 -1.18 24.72 -19.94
CA LEU A 126 -1.32 24.26 -21.31
C LEU A 126 -1.31 25.51 -22.21
N THR A 127 -0.19 25.76 -22.89
CA THR A 127 -0.01 26.95 -23.75
C THR A 127 0.20 26.56 -25.20
N GLY A 128 -0.61 27.11 -26.11
CA GLY A 128 -0.36 27.06 -27.54
C GLY A 128 -1.53 27.52 -28.40
N ASN A 129 -1.25 27.62 -29.69
CA ASN A 129 -2.14 28.24 -30.67
C ASN A 129 -2.94 27.14 -31.41
N ASN A 130 -4.22 27.42 -31.69
CA ASN A 130 -5.13 26.62 -32.53
C ASN A 130 -5.58 25.25 -31.98
N TRP A 131 -5.71 25.02 -30.68
CA TRP A 131 -6.18 23.70 -30.20
C TRP A 131 -7.70 23.52 -30.21
N ASN A 132 -8.45 24.64 -30.24
CA ASN A 132 -9.91 24.59 -30.29
C ASN A 132 -10.47 24.31 -31.69
N LEU A 133 -9.71 24.60 -32.76
CA LEU A 133 -10.15 24.36 -34.13
C LEU A 133 -8.93 24.25 -35.07
N VAL A 134 -8.77 23.10 -35.74
CA VAL A 134 -7.66 22.85 -36.69
C VAL A 134 -8.25 22.43 -38.02
N ALA A 135 -7.85 23.12 -39.09
CA ALA A 135 -8.21 22.71 -40.44
C ALA A 135 -7.58 21.35 -40.77
N CYS A 136 -8.30 20.50 -41.51
CA CYS A 136 -7.78 19.22 -41.99
C CYS A 136 -6.40 19.41 -42.65
N ASN A 137 -5.44 18.52 -42.36
CA ASN A 137 -4.04 18.56 -42.82
C ASN A 137 -3.15 19.68 -42.23
N LYS A 138 -3.55 20.35 -41.15
CA LYS A 138 -2.67 21.25 -40.37
C LYS A 138 -2.22 20.56 -39.08
N LYS A 139 -0.96 20.79 -38.66
CA LYS A 139 -0.46 20.31 -37.37
C LYS A 139 -1.08 21.14 -36.24
N ALA A 140 -1.82 20.48 -35.35
CA ALA A 140 -2.07 20.98 -34.01
C ALA A 140 -0.80 20.76 -33.19
N GLY A 141 -0.35 21.75 -32.42
CA GLY A 141 0.83 21.60 -31.58
C GLY A 141 0.59 22.19 -30.22
N PHE A 142 0.75 21.39 -29.16
CA PHE A 142 0.64 21.87 -27.79
C PHE A 142 1.94 21.80 -27.02
N SER A 143 2.15 22.76 -26.11
CA SER A 143 3.30 22.82 -25.22
C SER A 143 2.82 22.82 -23.77
N LEU A 144 3.44 21.95 -22.98
CA LEU A 144 3.25 21.88 -21.54
C LEU A 144 4.34 22.73 -20.87
N ALA A 145 3.95 23.77 -20.13
CA ALA A 145 4.88 24.55 -19.31
C ALA A 145 4.62 24.26 -17.83
N SER A 146 5.64 23.77 -17.11
CA SER A 146 5.66 23.74 -15.65
C SER A 146 6.19 25.08 -15.11
N PRO A 147 5.62 25.65 -14.04
CA PRO A 147 6.33 26.70 -13.31
C PRO A 147 7.51 26.06 -12.60
N HIS A 148 8.57 26.84 -12.48
CA HIS A 148 9.90 26.48 -11.98
C HIS A 148 9.91 25.67 -10.69
#